data_AF-A0A965B1E1-F1
#
_entry.id   AF-A0A965B1E1-F1
#
_cell.length_a   1.000
_cell.length_b   1.000
_cell.length_c   1.000
_cell.angle_alpha   90.00
_cell.angle_beta   90.00
_cell.angle_gamma   90.00
#
_symmetry.space_group_name_H-M   'P 1'
#
loop_
_entity.id
_entity.type
_entity.pdbx_description
1 polymer ?
#
loop_
_entity_poly.entity_id
_entity_poly.type
_entity_poly.pdbx_seq_one_letter_code
_entity_poly.pdbx_strand_id
1 'polypeptide(L)'
;MKELRISIDLDATYKIILNCFKEEAGYASIISINSGVLKFNFNAVVGGFLKLNFEILLREKLMSNDGQLTLNFNRIEQQQSQAIRILTEKCNNLEQLLSLQREEFTKELHKMMSIIDNCQIFASNIYTPQGNWCDLSSQTKLVDISTKELTIDTGIHCVYRNIKVFYQLEKIIFHGFTNQANLNQFSNTNVSELVLNCGGNGTFTDILGIDNFPNLTILTITVAPGLRNVVKVLSEVKHNIKTIKFQGCSAVNVVELQTYCQVNGIFLAIS
;
A
#
# COMPACT_ATOMS: atom_id res chain seq x y z
N MET A 1 -12.84 -75.48 -54.74
CA MET A 1 -13.39 -74.79 -55.93
C MET A 1 -12.43 -73.67 -56.32
N LYS A 2 -12.10 -73.52 -57.60
CA LYS A 2 -11.24 -72.44 -58.09
C LYS A 2 -11.98 -71.10 -57.95
N GLU A 3 -11.39 -70.12 -57.29
CA GLU A 3 -11.88 -68.74 -57.28
C GLU A 3 -11.88 -68.20 -58.72
N LEU A 4 -13.07 -67.96 -59.28
CA LEU A 4 -13.21 -67.28 -60.55
C LEU A 4 -13.08 -65.77 -60.29
N ARG A 5 -11.91 -65.19 -60.61
CA ARG A 5 -11.70 -63.74 -60.50
C ARG A 5 -12.26 -63.07 -61.76
N ILE A 6 -13.49 -62.57 -61.66
CA ILE A 6 -14.11 -61.77 -62.71
C ILE A 6 -13.70 -60.31 -62.49
N SER A 7 -13.04 -59.69 -63.48
CA SER A 7 -12.80 -58.25 -63.49
C SER A 7 -14.10 -57.55 -63.88
N ILE A 8 -14.81 -56.97 -62.92
CA ILE A 8 -15.99 -56.13 -63.14
C ILE A 8 -15.55 -54.68 -63.07
N ASP A 9 -16.01 -53.86 -64.02
CA ASP A 9 -15.77 -52.42 -64.01
C ASP A 9 -16.53 -51.73 -62.86
N LEU A 10 -16.05 -50.53 -62.50
CA LEU A 10 -16.58 -49.76 -61.38
C LEU A 10 -18.04 -49.34 -61.62
N ASP A 11 -18.41 -49.05 -62.86
CA ASP A 11 -19.77 -48.66 -63.24
C ASP A 11 -20.74 -49.85 -63.15
N ALA A 12 -20.37 -51.03 -63.66
CA ALA A 12 -21.19 -52.24 -63.47
C ALA A 12 -21.30 -52.64 -62.00
N THR A 13 -20.23 -52.51 -61.21
CA THR A 13 -20.27 -52.77 -59.76
C THR A 13 -21.27 -51.84 -59.07
N TYR A 14 -21.26 -50.56 -59.42
CA TYR A 14 -22.22 -49.58 -58.90
C TYR A 14 -23.67 -49.94 -59.28
N LYS A 15 -23.93 -50.32 -60.53
CA LYS A 15 -25.26 -50.77 -60.99
C LYS A 15 -25.74 -52.02 -60.24
N ILE A 16 -24.87 -52.99 -60.01
CA ILE A 16 -25.20 -54.20 -59.23
C ILE A 16 -25.58 -53.83 -57.79
N ILE A 17 -24.79 -52.97 -57.15
CA ILE A 17 -25.07 -52.48 -55.78
C ILE A 17 -26.43 -51.77 -55.74
N LEU A 18 -26.71 -50.88 -56.69
CA LEU A 18 -28.00 -50.18 -56.78
C LEU A 18 -29.17 -51.15 -56.93
N ASN A 19 -29.05 -52.16 -57.78
CA ASN A 19 -30.11 -53.15 -58.00
C ASN A 19 -30.33 -54.03 -56.76
N CYS A 20 -29.27 -54.34 -56.00
CA CYS A 20 -29.39 -55.00 -54.70
C CYS A 20 -30.08 -54.15 -53.63
N PHE A 21 -29.92 -52.82 -53.65
CA PHE A 21 -30.66 -51.93 -52.75
C PHE A 21 -32.11 -51.69 -53.18
N LYS A 22 -32.42 -51.86 -54.47
CA LYS A 22 -33.80 -51.79 -54.99
C LYS A 22 -34.57 -53.10 -54.84
N GLU A 23 -33.92 -54.18 -54.38
CA GLU A 23 -34.50 -55.52 -54.24
C GLU A 23 -35.12 -56.06 -55.54
N GLU A 24 -34.48 -55.79 -56.69
CA GLU A 24 -34.91 -56.37 -57.97
C GLU A 24 -34.82 -57.90 -57.95
N ALA A 25 -35.65 -58.58 -58.75
CA ALA A 25 -35.72 -60.05 -58.75
C ALA A 25 -34.32 -60.68 -59.00
N GLY A 26 -33.83 -61.45 -58.03
CA GLY A 26 -32.49 -62.07 -58.07
C GLY A 26 -31.38 -61.21 -57.47
N TYR A 27 -31.69 -60.05 -56.87
CA TYR A 27 -30.76 -59.19 -56.16
C TYR A 27 -31.22 -59.00 -54.71
N ALA A 28 -30.31 -59.16 -53.76
CA ALA A 28 -30.57 -58.99 -52.35
C ALA A 28 -29.38 -58.30 -51.66
N SER A 29 -29.68 -57.46 -50.67
CA SER A 29 -28.68 -56.91 -49.76
C SER A 29 -29.04 -57.24 -48.32
N ILE A 30 -28.03 -57.57 -47.51
CA ILE A 30 -28.17 -57.77 -46.08
C ILE A 30 -27.22 -56.80 -45.39
N ILE A 31 -27.76 -55.92 -44.58
CA ILE A 31 -27.00 -54.97 -43.76
C ILE A 31 -26.93 -55.55 -42.35
N SER A 32 -25.72 -55.67 -41.82
CA SER A 32 -25.49 -56.13 -40.45
C SER A 32 -24.46 -55.25 -39.77
N ILE A 33 -24.63 -55.02 -38.46
CA ILE A 33 -23.65 -54.33 -37.62
C ILE A 33 -23.08 -55.35 -36.66
N ASN A 34 -21.76 -55.51 -36.66
CA ASN A 34 -21.07 -56.35 -35.70
C ASN A 34 -19.82 -55.63 -35.19
N SER A 35 -19.75 -55.42 -33.88
CA SER A 35 -18.55 -54.94 -33.17
C SER A 35 -17.87 -53.72 -33.82
N GLY A 36 -18.62 -52.65 -34.15
CA GLY A 36 -18.06 -51.41 -34.72
C GLY A 36 -17.77 -51.47 -36.23
N VAL A 37 -18.19 -52.53 -36.90
CA VAL A 37 -18.12 -52.68 -38.36
C VAL A 37 -19.52 -52.84 -38.94
N LEU A 38 -19.88 -51.94 -39.85
CA LEU A 38 -21.08 -52.04 -40.69
C LEU A 38 -20.74 -52.88 -41.92
N LYS A 39 -21.37 -54.05 -42.03
CA LYS A 39 -21.18 -55.01 -43.11
C LYS A 39 -22.40 -55.00 -44.04
N PHE A 40 -22.15 -54.72 -45.32
CA PHE A 40 -23.11 -54.92 -46.40
C PHE A 40 -22.75 -56.20 -47.14
N ASN A 41 -23.68 -57.14 -47.22
CA ASN A 41 -23.53 -58.35 -48.01
C ASN A 41 -24.48 -58.27 -49.21
N PHE A 42 -23.93 -58.33 -50.42
CA PHE A 42 -24.66 -58.23 -51.68
C PHE A 42 -24.67 -59.58 -52.37
N ASN A 43 -25.87 -60.07 -52.68
CA ASN A 43 -26.08 -61.26 -53.50
C ASN A 43 -26.81 -60.83 -54.78
N ALA A 44 -26.28 -61.15 -55.94
CA ALA A 44 -26.83 -60.73 -57.22
C ALA A 44 -26.80 -61.87 -58.26
N VAL A 45 -27.84 -61.96 -59.07
CA VAL A 45 -27.90 -62.81 -60.26
C VAL A 45 -27.83 -61.93 -61.51
N VAL A 46 -26.63 -61.77 -62.06
CA VAL A 46 -26.39 -60.95 -63.25
C VAL A 46 -26.70 -61.76 -64.51
N GLY A 47 -27.53 -61.21 -65.40
CA GLY A 47 -27.90 -61.83 -66.68
C GLY A 47 -28.71 -63.13 -66.58
N GLY A 48 -29.18 -63.51 -65.38
CA GLY A 48 -29.95 -64.74 -65.15
C GLY A 48 -29.11 -66.01 -64.97
N PHE A 49 -27.79 -65.94 -65.12
CA PHE A 49 -26.89 -67.11 -65.04
C PHE A 49 -25.70 -66.92 -64.09
N LEU A 50 -25.26 -65.68 -63.82
CA LEU A 50 -24.08 -65.43 -63.00
C LEU A 50 -24.48 -65.05 -61.57
N LYS A 51 -24.19 -65.91 -60.60
CA LYS A 51 -24.34 -65.60 -59.17
C LYS A 51 -23.08 -64.90 -58.65
N LEU A 52 -23.22 -63.67 -58.18
CA LEU A 52 -22.18 -62.88 -57.54
C LEU A 52 -22.55 -62.63 -56.08
N ASN A 53 -21.62 -62.94 -55.18
CA ASN A 53 -21.73 -62.61 -53.77
C ASN A 53 -20.48 -61.82 -53.36
N PHE A 54 -20.66 -60.63 -52.81
CA PHE A 54 -19.55 -59.81 -52.32
C PHE A 54 -19.96 -58.99 -51.10
N GLU A 55 -18.97 -58.59 -50.31
CA GLU A 55 -19.18 -57.87 -49.07
C GLU A 55 -18.42 -56.54 -49.04
N ILE A 56 -19.06 -55.51 -48.49
CA ILE A 56 -18.44 -54.21 -48.18
C ILE A 56 -18.43 -54.04 -46.68
N LEU A 57 -17.24 -53.76 -46.12
CA LEU A 57 -17.03 -53.54 -44.70
C LEU A 57 -16.68 -52.07 -44.45
N LEU A 58 -17.55 -51.35 -43.74
CA LEU A 58 -17.30 -49.99 -43.27
C LEU A 58 -16.97 -50.04 -41.78
N ARG A 59 -15.72 -49.70 -41.43
CA ARG A 59 -15.28 -49.62 -40.03
C ARG A 59 -15.54 -48.21 -39.50
N GLU A 60 -15.98 -48.11 -38.26
CA GLU A 60 -16.09 -46.82 -37.57
C GLU A 60 -14.71 -46.14 -37.53
N LYS A 61 -14.62 -44.90 -38.05
CA LYS A 61 -13.39 -44.13 -38.03
C LYS A 61 -13.20 -43.56 -36.63
N LEU A 62 -12.56 -44.31 -35.75
CA LEU A 62 -12.09 -43.79 -34.47
C LEU A 62 -11.13 -42.62 -34.75
N MET A 63 -11.42 -41.42 -34.24
CA MET A 63 -10.43 -40.33 -34.23
C MET A 63 -9.16 -40.86 -33.59
N SER A 64 -8.03 -40.69 -34.27
CA SER A 64 -6.73 -41.05 -33.70
C SER A 64 -6.55 -40.34 -32.35
N ASN A 65 -5.81 -40.98 -31.45
CA ASN A 65 -5.48 -40.39 -30.14
C ASN A 65 -4.89 -38.98 -30.31
N ASP A 66 -4.06 -38.76 -31.33
CA ASP A 66 -3.47 -37.45 -31.66
C ASP A 66 -4.53 -36.39 -32.02
N GLY A 67 -5.58 -36.79 -32.76
CA GLY A 67 -6.68 -35.88 -33.08
C GLY A 67 -7.49 -35.49 -31.83
N GLN A 68 -7.70 -36.44 -30.91
CA GLN A 68 -8.41 -36.17 -29.65
C GLN A 68 -7.60 -35.26 -28.73
N LEU A 69 -6.28 -35.51 -28.65
CA LEU A 69 -5.35 -34.67 -27.90
C LEU A 69 -5.31 -33.25 -28.45
N THR A 70 -5.28 -33.09 -29.77
CA THR A 70 -5.27 -31.77 -30.43
C THR A 70 -6.53 -30.96 -30.08
N LEU A 71 -7.71 -31.58 -30.16
CA LEU A 71 -8.97 -30.91 -29.80
C LEU A 71 -9.01 -30.52 -28.32
N ASN A 72 -8.52 -31.40 -27.43
CA ASN A 72 -8.46 -31.11 -26.00
C ASN A 72 -7.48 -29.97 -25.72
N PHE A 73 -6.33 -29.93 -26.39
CA PHE A 73 -5.35 -28.87 -26.21
C PHE A 73 -5.92 -27.50 -26.64
N ASN A 74 -6.55 -27.44 -27.82
CA ASN A 74 -7.21 -26.23 -28.29
C ASN A 74 -8.30 -25.74 -27.33
N ARG A 75 -9.07 -26.67 -26.75
CA ARG A 75 -10.11 -26.34 -25.76
C ARG A 75 -9.50 -25.76 -24.48
N ILE A 76 -8.41 -26.34 -23.99
CA ILE A 76 -7.69 -25.87 -22.80
C ILE A 76 -7.09 -24.49 -23.06
N GLU A 77 -6.46 -24.28 -24.21
CA GLU A 77 -5.85 -23.00 -24.60
C GLU A 77 -6.90 -21.88 -24.68
N GLN A 78 -8.09 -22.18 -25.22
CA GLN A 78 -9.20 -21.23 -25.27
C GLN A 78 -9.70 -20.87 -23.87
N GLN A 79 -9.85 -21.87 -22.99
CA GLN A 79 -10.26 -21.65 -21.60
C GLN A 79 -9.23 -20.83 -20.82
N GLN A 80 -7.95 -21.13 -20.99
CA GLN A 80 -6.86 -20.37 -20.37
C GLN A 80 -6.84 -18.92 -20.86
N SER A 81 -6.96 -18.70 -22.17
CA SER A 81 -7.00 -17.36 -22.76
C SER A 81 -8.17 -16.53 -22.21
N GLN A 82 -9.33 -17.15 -22.04
CA GLN A 82 -10.49 -16.49 -21.44
C GLN A 82 -10.27 -16.17 -19.96
N ALA A 83 -9.70 -17.09 -19.20
CA ALA A 83 -9.39 -16.88 -17.78
C ALA A 83 -8.38 -15.75 -17.59
N ILE A 84 -7.33 -15.72 -18.40
CA ILE A 84 -6.33 -14.64 -18.39
C ILE A 84 -7.00 -13.30 -18.70
N ARG A 85 -7.84 -13.22 -19.74
CA ARG A 85 -8.54 -11.98 -20.08
C ARG A 85 -9.39 -11.46 -18.92
N ILE A 86 -10.18 -12.33 -18.29
CA ILE A 86 -11.02 -11.96 -17.13
C ILE A 86 -10.15 -11.51 -15.96
N LEU A 87 -9.03 -12.19 -15.70
CA LEU A 87 -8.12 -11.82 -14.63
C LEU A 87 -7.49 -10.45 -14.89
N THR A 88 -7.00 -10.20 -16.10
CA THR A 88 -6.44 -8.90 -16.50
C THR A 88 -7.46 -7.78 -16.34
N GLU A 89 -8.71 -8.00 -16.74
CA GLU A 89 -9.77 -7.01 -16.56
C GLU A 89 -10.04 -6.72 -15.07
N LYS A 90 -10.08 -7.75 -14.23
CA LYS A 90 -10.21 -7.59 -12.77
C LYS A 90 -9.04 -6.83 -12.16
N CYS A 91 -7.81 -7.12 -12.59
CA CYS A 91 -6.61 -6.39 -12.14
C CYS A 91 -6.69 -4.91 -12.51
N ASN A 92 -7.05 -4.59 -13.76
CA ASN A 92 -7.21 -3.20 -14.21
C ASN A 92 -8.30 -2.47 -13.42
N ASN A 93 -9.44 -3.12 -13.15
CA ASN A 93 -10.52 -2.54 -12.36
C ASN A 93 -10.10 -2.31 -10.90
N LEU A 94 -9.31 -3.23 -10.32
CA LEU A 94 -8.77 -3.07 -8.97
C LEU A 94 -7.78 -1.91 -8.89
N GLU A 95 -6.89 -1.76 -9.87
CA GLU A 95 -5.95 -0.63 -9.95
C GLU A 95 -6.70 0.70 -10.05
N GLN A 96 -7.76 0.76 -10.86
CA GLN A 96 -8.61 1.95 -10.96
C GLN A 96 -9.29 2.26 -9.63
N LEU A 97 -9.89 1.27 -8.95
CA LEU A 97 -10.52 1.47 -7.65
C LEU A 97 -9.53 1.97 -6.59
N LEU A 98 -8.32 1.41 -6.56
CA LEU A 98 -7.27 1.86 -5.65
C LEU A 98 -6.85 3.31 -5.95
N SER A 99 -6.77 3.68 -7.22
CA SER A 99 -6.44 5.06 -7.61
C SER A 99 -7.51 6.06 -7.17
N LEU A 100 -8.79 5.73 -7.36
CA LEU A 100 -9.92 6.54 -6.94
C LEU A 100 -9.97 6.67 -5.41
N GLN A 101 -9.81 5.56 -4.69
CA GLN A 101 -9.80 5.55 -3.23
C GLN A 101 -8.65 6.40 -2.67
N ARG A 102 -7.47 6.35 -3.30
CA ARG A 102 -6.32 7.18 -2.91
C ARG A 102 -6.59 8.66 -3.12
N GLU A 103 -7.22 9.03 -4.23
CA GLU A 103 -7.60 10.42 -4.52
C GLU A 103 -8.65 10.94 -3.52
N GLU A 104 -9.68 10.13 -3.25
CA GLU A 104 -10.75 10.48 -2.30
C GLU A 104 -10.22 10.64 -0.87
N PHE A 105 -9.37 9.71 -0.41
CA PHE A 105 -8.69 9.83 0.88
C PHE A 105 -7.82 11.08 0.96
N THR A 106 -7.11 11.41 -0.12
CA THR A 106 -6.28 12.62 -0.19
C THR A 106 -7.16 13.87 -0.08
N LYS A 107 -8.32 13.92 -0.74
CA LYS A 107 -9.26 15.05 -0.64
C LYS A 107 -9.80 15.22 0.78
N GLU A 108 -10.20 14.13 1.43
CA GLU A 108 -10.68 14.18 2.82
C GLU A 108 -9.59 14.61 3.79
N LEU A 109 -8.34 14.16 3.60
CA LEU A 109 -7.21 14.67 4.38
C LEU A 109 -7.01 16.18 4.21
N HIS A 110 -7.03 16.70 2.99
CA HIS A 110 -6.92 18.14 2.75
C HIS A 110 -8.05 18.94 3.42
N LYS A 111 -9.27 18.39 3.40
CA LYS A 111 -10.42 18.98 4.09
C LYS A 111 -10.24 18.99 5.60
N MET A 112 -9.77 17.88 6.19
CA MET A 112 -9.45 17.82 7.63
C MET A 112 -8.35 18.81 7.99
N MET A 113 -7.28 18.88 7.20
CA MET A 113 -6.20 19.87 7.40
C MET A 113 -6.76 21.29 7.37
N SER A 114 -7.57 21.64 6.37
CA SER A 114 -8.19 22.97 6.29
C SER A 114 -9.07 23.31 7.52
N ILE A 115 -9.76 22.33 8.11
CA ILE A 115 -10.53 22.54 9.35
C ILE A 115 -9.59 22.78 10.54
N ILE A 116 -8.53 21.96 10.67
CA ILE A 116 -7.54 22.04 11.74
C ILE A 116 -6.73 23.35 11.65
N ASP A 117 -6.40 23.81 10.45
CA ASP A 117 -5.66 25.04 10.20
C ASP A 117 -6.37 26.28 10.78
N ASN A 118 -7.70 26.24 10.81
CA ASN A 118 -8.56 27.29 11.35
C ASN A 118 -8.90 27.11 12.84
N CYS A 119 -8.38 26.07 13.49
CA CYS A 119 -8.62 25.84 14.90
C CYS A 119 -7.72 26.76 15.74
N GLN A 120 -8.36 27.44 16.70
CA GLN A 120 -7.70 28.34 17.63
C GLN A 120 -7.85 27.79 19.04
N ILE A 121 -6.79 27.94 19.84
CA ILE A 121 -6.87 27.70 21.27
C ILE A 121 -6.66 29.02 22.01
N PHE A 122 -7.35 29.17 23.13
CA PHE A 122 -7.06 30.27 24.03
C PHE A 122 -5.64 30.09 24.60
N ALA A 123 -4.82 31.14 24.54
CA ALA A 123 -3.49 31.14 25.13
C ALA A 123 -3.55 30.83 26.63
N SER A 124 -4.63 31.18 27.33
CA SER A 124 -4.88 30.77 28.73
C SER A 124 -4.83 29.26 28.94
N ASN A 125 -5.20 28.43 27.95
CA ASN A 125 -5.09 26.97 28.00
C ASN A 125 -3.64 26.45 27.81
N ILE A 126 -2.72 27.34 27.42
CA ILE A 126 -1.27 27.11 27.48
C ILE A 126 -0.77 27.42 28.90
N TYR A 127 -1.48 28.26 29.67
CA TYR A 127 -1.00 28.82 30.94
C TYR A 127 -1.61 28.20 32.20
N THR A 128 -2.80 27.58 32.22
CA THR A 128 -3.40 27.08 33.49
C THR A 128 -3.92 25.62 33.44
N PRO A 129 -3.85 24.86 34.56
CA PRO A 129 -4.44 23.50 34.65
C PRO A 129 -5.97 23.47 34.66
N GLN A 130 -6.60 24.61 34.98
CA GLN A 130 -8.04 24.79 35.18
C GLN A 130 -8.69 25.55 34.04
N GLY A 131 -8.01 25.68 32.89
CA GLY A 131 -8.53 26.36 31.72
C GLY A 131 -9.88 25.80 31.31
N ASN A 132 -10.95 26.44 31.77
CA ASN A 132 -12.29 26.23 31.24
C ASN A 132 -12.21 26.66 29.78
N TRP A 133 -12.51 25.74 28.86
CA TRP A 133 -12.45 25.98 27.41
C TRP A 133 -13.36 27.14 26.94
N CYS A 134 -14.09 27.78 27.85
CA CYS A 134 -15.10 28.81 27.62
C CYS A 134 -14.91 30.08 28.47
N ASP A 135 -13.76 30.32 29.11
CA ASP A 135 -13.59 31.54 29.93
C ASP A 135 -13.12 32.74 29.07
N LEU A 136 -14.08 33.40 28.42
CA LEU A 136 -13.91 34.61 27.62
C LEU A 136 -13.63 35.86 28.48
N SER A 137 -12.61 35.82 29.33
CA SER A 137 -12.10 37.06 29.93
C SER A 137 -11.39 37.89 28.86
N SER A 138 -11.53 39.21 28.95
CA SER A 138 -11.17 40.25 27.94
C SER A 138 -9.68 40.37 27.57
N GLN A 139 -8.83 39.43 27.99
CA GLN A 139 -7.40 39.38 27.68
C GLN A 139 -6.94 38.04 27.07
N THR A 140 -7.89 37.19 26.65
CA THR A 140 -7.56 35.88 26.08
C THR A 140 -7.10 36.01 24.63
N LYS A 141 -5.78 35.98 24.41
CA LYS A 141 -5.17 35.87 23.07
C LYS A 141 -5.53 34.50 22.49
N LEU A 142 -6.13 34.47 21.30
CA LEU A 142 -6.30 33.25 20.52
C LEU A 142 -5.01 32.96 19.76
N VAL A 143 -4.63 31.68 19.69
CA VAL A 143 -3.45 31.23 18.95
C VAL A 143 -3.87 30.09 18.03
N ASP A 144 -3.53 30.22 16.75
CA ASP A 144 -3.79 29.19 15.75
C ASP A 144 -2.92 27.96 16.04
N ILE A 145 -3.51 26.76 16.06
CA ILE A 145 -2.73 25.53 16.29
C ILE A 145 -1.80 25.19 15.13
N SER A 146 -2.00 25.84 13.98
CA SER A 146 -1.14 25.81 12.78
C SER A 146 0.06 26.77 12.87
N THR A 147 0.23 27.48 13.99
CA THR A 147 1.33 28.43 14.18
C THR A 147 2.70 27.75 14.09
N LYS A 148 3.62 28.35 13.32
CA LYS A 148 5.01 27.89 13.16
C LYS A 148 5.97 28.40 14.24
N GLU A 149 5.68 29.58 14.79
CA GLU A 149 6.49 30.21 15.84
C GLU A 149 5.61 30.64 17.01
N LEU A 150 5.85 30.06 18.18
CA LEU A 150 5.10 30.36 19.39
C LEU A 150 5.98 31.13 20.38
N THR A 151 5.61 32.38 20.64
CA THR A 151 6.21 33.17 21.71
C THR A 151 5.30 33.15 22.94
N ILE A 152 5.87 32.75 24.06
CA ILE A 152 5.20 32.52 25.33
C ILE A 152 5.78 33.50 26.33
N ASP A 153 5.03 34.55 26.64
CA ASP A 153 5.37 35.52 27.68
C ASP A 153 4.85 35.01 29.02
N THR A 154 5.76 34.69 29.95
CA THR A 154 5.38 34.09 31.22
C THR A 154 4.96 35.17 32.24
N GLY A 155 3.77 35.02 32.82
CA GLY A 155 3.47 35.53 34.16
C GLY A 155 3.80 34.47 35.24
N ILE A 156 3.79 34.88 36.51
CA ILE A 156 4.26 34.12 37.69
C ILE A 156 3.55 32.76 37.92
N HIS A 157 2.49 32.41 37.17
CA HIS A 157 1.65 31.23 37.44
C HIS A 157 1.26 30.40 36.20
N CYS A 158 2.18 30.23 35.24
CA CYS A 158 1.87 29.47 34.03
C CYS A 158 2.35 27.99 34.09
N VAL A 159 1.42 27.03 34.00
CA VAL A 159 1.68 25.59 33.85
C VAL A 159 1.42 25.19 32.41
N TYR A 160 2.49 24.86 31.68
CA TYR A 160 2.47 24.57 30.25
C TYR A 160 2.29 23.09 29.98
N ARG A 161 1.14 22.67 29.43
CA ARG A 161 0.88 21.23 29.16
C ARG A 161 0.43 20.88 27.74
N ASN A 162 0.22 21.87 26.87
CA ASN A 162 -0.47 21.66 25.59
C ASN A 162 0.32 22.09 24.34
N ILE A 163 1.64 22.26 24.45
CA ILE A 163 2.48 22.63 23.29
C ILE A 163 2.47 21.55 22.20
N LYS A 164 2.21 20.29 22.57
CA LYS A 164 2.01 19.17 21.65
C LYS A 164 0.85 19.35 20.66
N VAL A 165 -0.10 20.26 20.93
CA VAL A 165 -1.28 20.49 20.08
C VAL A 165 -0.91 21.26 18.81
N PHE A 166 0.21 22.00 18.83
CA PHE A 166 0.66 22.76 17.66
C PHE A 166 1.41 21.87 16.67
N TYR A 167 0.73 21.52 15.57
CA TYR A 167 1.19 20.49 14.64
C TYR A 167 2.12 21.01 13.54
N GLN A 168 2.24 22.33 13.34
CA GLN A 168 3.23 22.95 12.45
C GLN A 168 4.33 23.70 13.20
N LEU A 169 4.43 23.54 14.52
CA LEU A 169 5.32 24.34 15.34
C LEU A 169 6.78 24.01 15.08
N GLU A 170 7.53 24.97 14.55
CA GLU A 170 8.95 24.84 14.22
C GLU A 170 9.84 25.52 15.27
N LYS A 171 9.34 26.59 15.91
CA LYS A 171 10.09 27.41 16.86
C LYS A 171 9.27 27.77 18.10
N ILE A 172 9.88 27.66 19.28
CA ILE A 172 9.29 28.12 20.54
C ILE A 172 10.22 29.10 21.23
N ILE A 173 9.65 30.20 21.73
CA ILE A 173 10.32 31.18 22.55
C ILE A 173 9.59 31.30 23.89
N PHE A 174 10.28 31.02 24.98
CA PHE A 174 9.80 31.31 26.33
C PHE A 174 10.47 32.57 26.87
N HIS A 175 9.69 33.61 27.11
CA HIS A 175 10.15 34.81 27.81
C HIS A 175 9.79 34.73 29.28
N GLY A 176 10.80 34.79 30.15
CA GLY A 176 10.63 34.77 31.59
C GLY A 176 10.43 33.36 32.16
N PHE A 177 11.02 32.32 31.57
CA PHE A 177 10.95 30.92 32.00
C PHE A 177 11.36 30.75 33.47
N THR A 178 10.40 30.99 34.35
CA THR A 178 10.51 31.13 35.79
C THR A 178 9.48 30.19 36.39
N ASN A 179 9.84 29.46 37.45
CA ASN A 179 9.02 28.44 38.13
C ASN A 179 9.07 27.01 37.56
N GLN A 180 9.93 26.73 36.58
CA GLN A 180 10.19 25.36 36.11
C GLN A 180 11.66 25.01 36.31
N ALA A 181 11.91 23.86 36.93
CA ALA A 181 13.27 23.37 37.14
C ALA A 181 13.89 22.80 35.86
N ASN A 182 13.05 22.25 34.96
CA ASN A 182 13.45 21.54 33.76
C ASN A 182 12.35 21.51 32.68
N LEU A 183 12.58 20.77 31.60
CA LEU A 183 11.73 20.67 30.41
C LEU A 183 10.79 19.44 30.41
N ASN A 184 10.74 18.64 31.48
CA ASN A 184 9.98 17.38 31.50
C ASN A 184 8.47 17.53 31.23
N GLN A 185 7.90 18.71 31.49
CA GLN A 185 6.48 18.96 31.27
C GLN A 185 6.14 19.35 29.81
N PHE A 186 7.15 19.55 28.98
CA PHE A 186 7.00 20.03 27.62
C PHE A 186 7.34 18.94 26.63
N SER A 187 6.56 18.86 25.56
CA SER A 187 6.83 17.97 24.43
C SER A 187 6.26 18.54 23.15
N ASN A 188 7.04 18.43 22.07
CA ASN A 188 6.57 18.68 20.71
C ASN A 188 7.53 18.01 19.72
N THR A 189 6.98 17.19 18.82
CA THR A 189 7.77 16.42 17.86
C THR A 189 8.27 17.24 16.67
N ASN A 190 7.69 18.41 16.40
CA ASN A 190 7.97 19.21 15.21
C ASN A 190 8.98 20.34 15.47
N VAL A 191 9.14 20.74 16.73
CA VAL A 191 10.00 21.86 17.11
C VAL A 191 11.46 21.57 16.76
N SER A 192 12.03 22.49 15.99
CA SER A 192 13.41 22.47 15.51
C SER A 192 14.28 23.52 16.21
N GLU A 193 13.68 24.58 16.75
CA GLU A 193 14.34 25.64 17.50
C GLU A 193 13.62 25.94 18.83
N LEU A 194 14.37 25.93 19.93
CA LEU A 194 13.89 26.25 21.27
C LEU A 194 14.71 27.39 21.87
N VAL A 195 14.03 28.44 22.30
CA VAL A 195 14.62 29.61 22.97
C VAL A 195 14.04 29.74 24.37
N LEU A 196 14.90 29.68 25.38
CA LEU A 196 14.54 29.81 26.80
C LEU A 196 15.20 31.07 27.36
N ASN A 197 14.41 32.08 27.73
CA ASN A 197 14.88 33.25 28.45
C ASN A 197 14.41 33.16 29.91
N CYS A 198 15.30 32.82 30.83
CA CYS A 198 14.96 32.37 32.20
C CYS A 198 14.85 33.50 33.24
N GLY A 199 15.04 34.77 32.86
CA GLY A 199 14.71 35.91 33.74
C GLY A 199 15.50 36.03 35.05
N GLY A 200 16.63 35.31 35.22
CA GLY A 200 17.60 35.55 36.29
C GLY A 200 17.27 35.03 37.70
N ASN A 201 16.13 34.36 37.91
CA ASN A 201 15.73 33.91 39.26
C ASN A 201 16.38 32.58 39.72
N GLY A 202 17.12 31.90 38.83
CA GLY A 202 17.84 30.65 39.13
C GLY A 202 16.97 29.40 39.30
N THR A 203 15.66 29.47 39.00
CA THR A 203 14.75 28.32 39.16
C THR A 203 14.98 27.22 38.13
N PHE A 204 15.40 27.58 36.91
CA PHE A 204 15.77 26.63 35.87
C PHE A 204 17.18 26.09 36.12
N THR A 205 17.27 24.81 36.47
CA THR A 205 18.52 24.18 36.93
C THR A 205 19.02 23.08 36.00
N ASP A 206 18.16 22.53 35.16
CA ASP A 206 18.47 21.40 34.30
C ASP A 206 17.69 21.41 32.97
N ILE A 207 18.24 20.80 31.92
CA ILE A 207 17.59 20.61 30.61
C ILE A 207 16.94 19.23 30.47
N LEU A 208 16.76 18.47 31.57
CA LEU A 208 16.00 17.22 31.57
C LEU A 208 14.65 17.38 30.85
N GLY A 209 14.31 16.43 29.98
CA GLY A 209 13.14 16.49 29.10
C GLY A 209 13.44 17.03 27.71
N ILE A 210 14.71 17.26 27.36
CA ILE A 210 15.12 17.67 26.01
C ILE A 210 14.81 16.61 24.94
N ASP A 211 14.76 15.33 25.32
CA ASP A 211 14.32 14.20 24.49
C ASP A 211 12.87 14.28 24.03
N ASN A 212 12.04 15.04 24.74
CA ASN A 212 10.66 15.29 24.33
C ASN A 212 10.57 16.18 23.06
N PHE A 213 11.70 16.64 22.54
CA PHE A 213 11.85 17.41 21.31
C PHE A 213 12.79 16.67 20.32
N PRO A 214 12.34 15.54 19.74
CA PRO A 214 13.20 14.69 18.93
C PRO A 214 13.79 15.37 17.69
N ASN A 215 13.12 16.40 17.14
CA ASN A 215 13.58 17.13 15.96
C ASN A 215 14.33 18.44 16.30
N LEU A 216 14.67 18.66 17.57
CA LEU A 216 15.35 19.87 18.01
C LEU A 216 16.78 19.93 17.45
N THR A 217 17.09 21.03 16.76
CA THR A 217 18.42 21.28 16.16
C THR A 217 19.10 22.51 16.74
N ILE A 218 18.34 23.49 17.24
CA ILE A 218 18.86 24.75 17.79
C ILE A 218 18.30 24.92 19.21
N LEU A 219 19.20 25.03 20.19
CA LEU A 219 18.85 25.35 21.57
C LEU A 219 19.52 26.67 21.97
N THR A 220 18.71 27.65 22.35
CA THR A 220 19.17 28.94 22.88
C THR A 220 18.68 29.11 24.30
N ILE A 221 19.57 29.37 25.25
CA ILE A 221 19.23 29.60 26.65
C ILE A 221 19.91 30.89 27.10
N THR A 222 19.11 31.82 27.64
CA THR A 222 19.58 33.11 28.12
C THR A 222 19.19 33.35 29.57
N VAL A 223 20.09 33.95 30.34
CA VAL A 223 19.89 34.41 31.72
C VAL A 223 19.40 33.29 32.65
N ALA A 224 20.09 32.15 32.62
CA ALA A 224 19.81 30.98 33.47
C ALA A 224 20.93 30.74 34.52
N PRO A 225 20.98 31.50 35.62
CA PRO A 225 22.05 31.40 36.61
C PRO A 225 21.99 30.12 37.47
N GLY A 226 20.90 29.35 37.40
CA GLY A 226 20.74 28.09 38.12
C GLY A 226 21.20 26.85 37.33
N LEU A 227 21.43 26.99 36.03
CA LEU A 227 21.64 25.87 35.11
C LEU A 227 23.05 25.25 35.27
N ARG A 228 23.12 23.97 35.64
CA ARG A 228 24.40 23.29 35.98
C ARG A 228 24.67 22.01 35.20
N ASN A 229 23.67 21.15 35.00
CA ASN A 229 23.87 19.76 34.55
C ASN A 229 23.76 19.54 33.03
N VAL A 230 24.07 20.55 32.22
CA VAL A 230 23.83 20.52 30.77
C VAL A 230 24.51 19.34 30.08
N VAL A 231 25.82 19.17 30.28
CA VAL A 231 26.61 18.15 29.56
C VAL A 231 26.18 16.74 29.95
N LYS A 232 25.93 16.52 31.25
CA LYS A 232 25.43 15.24 31.75
C LYS A 232 24.16 14.82 31.00
N VAL A 233 23.15 15.69 30.94
CA VAL A 233 21.89 15.36 30.26
C VAL A 233 22.09 15.15 28.76
N LEU A 234 22.86 16.00 28.08
CA LEU A 234 23.15 15.82 26.65
C LEU A 234 23.90 14.51 26.36
N SER A 235 24.73 14.03 27.30
CA SER A 235 25.46 12.76 27.14
C SER A 235 24.59 11.52 27.42
N GLU A 236 23.59 11.64 28.30
CA GLU A 236 22.71 10.54 28.68
C GLU A 236 21.52 10.37 27.72
N VAL A 237 21.21 11.40 26.92
CA VAL A 237 20.02 11.47 26.08
C VAL A 237 20.39 11.59 24.60
N LYS A 238 19.74 10.79 23.75
CA LYS A 238 19.89 10.94 22.30
C LYS A 238 19.20 12.22 21.81
N HIS A 239 19.95 13.09 21.14
CA HIS A 239 19.42 14.34 20.58
C HIS A 239 19.98 14.65 19.18
N ASN A 240 19.31 15.55 18.45
CA ASN A 240 19.70 16.00 17.11
C ASN A 240 20.24 17.44 17.09
N ILE A 241 20.56 18.00 18.26
CA ILE A 241 21.04 19.37 18.43
C ILE A 241 22.35 19.58 17.67
N LYS A 242 22.38 20.62 16.83
CA LYS A 242 23.55 21.06 16.04
C LYS A 242 24.09 22.40 16.50
N THR A 243 23.27 23.21 17.16
CA THR A 243 23.59 24.57 17.60
C THR A 243 23.12 24.78 19.03
N ILE A 244 24.04 25.21 19.89
CA ILE A 244 23.77 25.59 21.27
C ILE A 244 24.24 27.03 21.47
N LYS A 245 23.37 27.87 22.01
CA LYS A 245 23.66 29.26 22.35
C LYS A 245 23.36 29.50 23.83
N PHE A 246 24.36 29.89 24.59
CA PHE A 246 24.21 30.28 25.99
C PHE A 246 24.58 31.73 26.17
N GLN A 247 23.73 32.51 26.83
CA GLN A 247 24.03 33.89 27.19
C GLN A 247 23.71 34.16 28.65
N GLY A 248 24.67 34.65 29.44
CA GLY A 248 24.42 34.98 30.86
C GLY A 248 24.05 33.77 31.73
N CYS A 249 24.63 32.60 31.45
CA CYS A 249 24.43 31.35 32.19
C CYS A 249 25.64 31.06 33.09
N SER A 250 25.76 31.76 34.22
CA SER A 250 26.97 31.77 35.06
C SER A 250 27.30 30.44 35.75
N ALA A 251 26.32 29.54 35.93
CA ALA A 251 26.53 28.26 36.60
C ALA A 251 26.88 27.10 35.66
N VAL A 252 26.89 27.32 34.34
CA VAL A 252 27.24 26.30 33.36
C VAL A 252 28.76 26.14 33.34
N ASN A 253 29.23 24.90 33.43
CA ASN A 253 30.64 24.57 33.24
C ASN A 253 31.04 24.74 31.76
N VAL A 254 31.54 25.92 31.42
CA VAL A 254 31.88 26.29 30.04
C VAL A 254 32.92 25.35 29.43
N VAL A 255 33.92 24.93 30.20
CA VAL A 255 35.02 24.08 29.70
C VAL A 255 34.50 22.69 29.33
N GLU A 256 33.68 22.10 30.19
CA GLU A 256 33.06 20.80 29.95
C GLU A 256 32.12 20.84 28.75
N LEU A 257 31.30 21.91 28.65
CA LEU A 257 30.39 22.10 27.54
C LEU A 257 31.12 22.29 26.21
N GLN A 258 32.17 23.11 26.17
CA GLN A 258 33.02 23.29 24.98
C GLN A 258 33.62 21.97 24.52
N THR A 259 34.15 21.17 25.45
CA THR A 259 34.72 19.86 25.15
C THR A 259 33.67 18.93 24.54
N TYR A 260 32.49 18.85 25.16
CA TYR A 260 31.38 18.05 24.66
C TYR A 260 30.93 18.47 23.25
N CYS A 261 30.76 19.78 23.02
CA CYS A 261 30.33 20.30 21.73
C CYS A 261 31.35 20.03 20.62
N GLN A 262 32.66 20.15 20.90
CA GLN A 262 33.72 19.84 19.94
C GLN A 262 33.72 18.36 19.54
N VAL A 263 33.60 17.45 20.50
CA VAL A 263 33.59 16.00 20.25
C VAL A 263 32.37 15.59 19.40
N ASN A 264 31.22 16.22 19.62
CA ASN A 264 29.96 15.87 18.96
C ASN A 264 29.65 16.72 17.73
N GLY A 265 30.55 17.62 17.30
CA GLY A 265 30.33 18.48 16.12
C GLY A 265 29.18 19.49 16.28
N ILE A 266 28.93 19.95 17.51
CA ILE A 266 27.89 20.92 17.84
C ILE A 266 28.49 22.33 17.83
N PHE A 267 27.88 23.25 17.11
CA PHE A 267 28.25 24.66 17.14
C PHE A 267 27.84 25.28 18.48
N LEU A 268 28.79 25.91 19.16
CA LEU A 268 28.59 26.52 20.47
C LEU A 268 28.88 28.02 20.41
N ALA A 269 27.89 28.85 20.76
CA ALA A 269 28.07 30.28 20.99
C ALA A 269 27.81 30.60 22.46
N ILE A 270 28.76 31.27 23.12
CA ILE A 270 28.66 31.68 24.53
C ILE A 270 28.91 33.18 24.61
N SER A 271 28.06 33.90 25.34
CA SER A 271 28.20 35.33 25.64
C SER A 271 27.75 35.75 27.04
#